data_AF-A0A2A2WTH3-F1
#
_entry.id   AF-A0A2A2WTH3-F1
#
_cell.length_a   1.000
_cell.length_b   1.000
_cell.length_c   1.000
_cell.angle_alpha   90.00
_cell.angle_beta   90.00
_cell.angle_gamma   90.00
#
_symmetry.space_group_name_H-M   'P 1'
#
loop_
_entity.id
_entity.type
_entity.pdbx_description
1 polymer ?
#
loop_
_entity_poly.entity_id
_entity_poly.type
_entity_poly.pdbx_seq_one_letter_code
_entity_poly.pdbx_strand_id
1 'polypeptide(L)'
;MSSTDKSRAEKIRSAIDDATVPDADTLHRARMIVVDKLGEWDSLGIDEIVESVCEAYEAPSGEPLRLADVDPSGPATDTPAMRHLRYARAARTALIDLEREGRIVAVAEHPGDAEADTLTGEQTADDAIPGADQVTATTETTGPAGRESGADELVLSSGPQPRGRRFALATG
;
A
#
# COMPACT_ATOMS: atom_id res chain seq x y z
N MET A 1 -21.66 3.38 16.11
CA MET A 1 -20.37 3.21 16.83
C MET A 1 -20.30 4.23 17.97
N SER A 2 -19.84 3.83 19.15
CA SER A 2 -19.66 4.74 20.29
C SER A 2 -18.48 5.68 20.05
N SER A 3 -18.50 6.89 20.63
CA SER A 3 -17.41 7.89 20.50
C SER A 3 -16.05 7.34 20.96
N THR A 4 -16.04 6.45 21.94
CA THR A 4 -14.83 5.77 22.43
C THR A 4 -14.22 4.83 21.39
N ASP A 5 -15.04 4.11 20.62
CA ASP A 5 -14.58 3.17 19.59
C ASP A 5 -13.94 3.90 18.39
N LYS A 6 -14.50 5.06 18.01
CA LYS A 6 -13.91 5.93 16.98
C LYS A 6 -12.50 6.39 17.38
N SER A 7 -12.34 6.89 18.62
CA SER A 7 -11.04 7.37 19.13
C SER A 7 -9.95 6.29 19.20
N ARG A 8 -10.34 5.01 19.33
CA ARG A 8 -9.42 3.88 19.39
C ARG A 8 -8.93 3.52 17.99
N ALA A 9 -9.84 3.46 17.01
CA ALA A 9 -9.50 3.16 15.63
C ALA A 9 -8.54 4.21 15.03
N GLU A 10 -8.77 5.49 15.30
CA GLU A 10 -7.88 6.58 14.87
C GLU A 10 -6.46 6.43 15.43
N LYS A 11 -6.33 6.09 16.72
CA LYS A 11 -5.01 5.86 17.35
C LYS A 11 -4.27 4.69 16.72
N ILE A 12 -4.98 3.62 16.38
CA ILE A 12 -4.41 2.46 15.70
C ILE A 12 -3.92 2.84 14.30
N ARG A 13 -4.73 3.57 13.53
CA ARG A 13 -4.33 4.04 12.20
C ARG A 13 -3.09 4.93 12.26
N SER A 14 -3.06 5.88 13.18
CA SER A 14 -1.89 6.75 13.38
C SER A 14 -0.65 5.95 13.76
N ALA A 15 -0.78 4.98 14.68
CA ALA A 15 0.34 4.16 15.11
C ALA A 15 0.89 3.27 13.98
N ILE A 16 0.01 2.70 13.15
CA ILE A 16 0.43 1.94 11.95
C ILE A 16 1.12 2.87 10.96
N ASP A 17 0.57 4.07 10.71
CA ASP A 17 1.21 5.01 9.79
C ASP A 17 2.59 5.42 10.33
N ASP A 18 2.70 5.91 11.57
CA ASP A 18 4.00 6.28 12.15
C ASP A 18 5.01 5.12 12.11
N ALA A 19 4.54 3.89 12.39
CA ALA A 19 5.38 2.72 12.39
C ALA A 19 5.87 2.31 11.00
N THR A 20 5.14 2.60 9.91
CA THR A 20 5.49 2.13 8.56
C THR A 20 6.29 3.13 7.73
N VAL A 21 6.53 4.36 8.23
CA VAL A 21 7.38 5.34 7.52
C VAL A 21 8.73 4.69 7.20
N PRO A 22 9.14 4.63 5.91
CA PRO A 22 10.39 3.99 5.54
C PRO A 22 11.58 4.85 5.96
N ASP A 23 12.62 4.22 6.51
CA ASP A 23 13.92 4.88 6.65
C ASP A 23 14.60 5.09 5.29
N ALA A 24 15.67 5.89 5.29
CA ALA A 24 16.36 6.29 4.06
C ALA A 24 16.95 5.11 3.28
N ASP A 25 17.49 4.10 3.99
CA ASP A 25 18.12 2.93 3.35
C ASP A 25 17.05 2.02 2.74
N THR A 26 15.94 1.82 3.45
CA THR A 26 14.78 1.06 2.97
C THR A 26 14.18 1.71 1.74
N LEU A 27 13.99 3.02 1.76
CA LEU A 27 13.47 3.78 0.62
C LEU A 27 14.42 3.74 -0.56
N HIS A 28 15.73 3.91 -0.34
CA HIS A 28 16.73 3.84 -1.40
C HIS A 28 16.72 2.48 -2.10
N ARG A 29 16.70 1.39 -1.33
CA ARG A 29 16.66 0.03 -1.88
C ARG A 29 15.31 -0.27 -2.55
N ALA A 30 14.18 0.21 -2.02
CA ALA A 30 12.88 0.09 -2.69
C ALA A 30 12.90 0.78 -4.06
N ARG A 31 13.47 2.00 -4.15
CA ARG A 31 13.64 2.71 -5.42
C ARG A 31 14.48 1.94 -6.43
N MET A 32 15.56 1.28 -5.98
CA MET A 32 16.36 0.42 -6.85
C MET A 32 15.56 -0.76 -7.40
N ILE A 33 14.81 -1.45 -6.54
CA ILE A 33 13.98 -2.60 -6.94
C ILE A 33 12.90 -2.16 -7.95
N VAL A 34 12.23 -1.03 -7.70
CA VAL A 34 11.21 -0.48 -8.62
C VAL A 34 11.80 -0.21 -10.00
N VAL A 35 12.96 0.45 -10.06
CA VAL A 35 13.62 0.76 -11.33
C VAL A 35 14.09 -0.51 -12.05
N ASP A 36 14.66 -1.46 -11.31
CA ASP A 36 15.10 -2.75 -11.84
C ASP A 36 13.92 -3.52 -12.45
N LYS A 37 12.81 -3.64 -11.70
CA LYS A 37 11.59 -4.31 -12.17
C LYS A 37 10.97 -3.64 -13.38
N LEU A 38 10.85 -2.31 -13.38
CA LEU A 38 10.35 -1.59 -14.56
C LEU A 38 11.32 -1.65 -15.76
N GLY A 39 12.58 -2.06 -15.56
CA GLY A 39 13.52 -2.33 -16.64
C GLY A 39 13.33 -3.70 -17.30
N GLU A 40 12.65 -4.62 -16.63
CA GLU A 40 12.36 -5.97 -17.13
C GLU A 40 11.06 -6.05 -17.95
N TRP A 41 10.17 -5.06 -17.80
CA TRP A 41 8.80 -5.08 -18.34
C TRP A 41 8.45 -3.74 -19.01
N ASP A 42 7.57 -3.77 -20.01
CA ASP A 42 7.09 -2.54 -20.68
C ASP A 42 6.38 -1.58 -19.72
N SER A 43 5.65 -2.15 -18.76
CA SER A 43 4.99 -1.43 -17.66
C SER A 43 4.50 -2.43 -16.61
N LEU A 44 4.31 -1.98 -15.37
CA LEU A 44 3.79 -2.78 -14.26
C LEU A 44 2.71 -2.02 -13.48
N GLY A 45 1.70 -2.74 -12.99
CA GLY A 45 0.69 -2.23 -12.07
C GLY A 45 1.28 -1.96 -10.68
N ILE A 46 0.61 -1.12 -9.87
CA ILE A 46 1.06 -0.84 -8.48
C ILE A 46 1.23 -2.14 -7.70
N ASP A 47 0.27 -3.07 -7.78
CA ASP A 47 0.26 -4.27 -6.95
C ASP A 47 1.42 -5.21 -7.31
N GLU A 48 1.72 -5.36 -8.61
CA GLU A 48 2.88 -6.12 -9.09
C GLU A 48 4.22 -5.52 -8.58
N ILE A 49 4.30 -4.19 -8.54
CA ILE A 49 5.48 -3.47 -8.05
C ILE A 49 5.61 -3.61 -6.53
N VAL A 50 4.51 -3.45 -5.80
CA VAL A 50 4.45 -3.61 -4.34
C VAL A 50 4.84 -5.04 -3.96
N GLU A 51 4.27 -6.04 -4.65
CA GLU A 51 4.60 -7.45 -4.46
C GLU A 51 6.10 -7.70 -4.70
N SER A 52 6.65 -7.21 -5.82
CA SER A 52 8.07 -7.36 -6.13
C SER A 52 9.00 -6.77 -5.06
N VAL A 53 8.64 -5.61 -4.50
CA VAL A 53 9.41 -4.99 -3.40
C VAL A 53 9.27 -5.83 -2.13
N CYS A 54 8.05 -6.24 -1.78
CA CYS A 54 7.79 -7.06 -0.60
C CYS A 54 8.51 -8.42 -0.66
N GLU A 55 8.51 -9.10 -1.80
CA GLU A 55 9.25 -10.35 -2.03
C GLU A 55 10.76 -10.15 -1.83
N ALA A 56 11.33 -9.07 -2.35
CA ALA A 56 12.75 -8.76 -2.21
C ALA A 56 13.19 -8.48 -0.75
N TYR A 57 12.23 -8.24 0.14
CA TYR A 57 12.40 -8.10 1.59
C TYR A 57 11.88 -9.31 2.39
N GLU A 58 11.55 -10.43 1.73
CA GLU A 58 10.99 -11.63 2.36
C GLU A 58 9.73 -11.32 3.20
N ALA A 59 8.85 -10.47 2.65
CA ALA A 59 7.65 -9.97 3.31
C ALA A 59 6.38 -10.19 2.46
N PRO A 60 6.08 -11.43 2.06
CA PRO A 60 4.89 -11.72 1.26
C PRO A 60 3.60 -11.34 1.99
N SER A 61 2.55 -11.04 1.23
CA SER A 61 1.20 -10.94 1.78
C SER A 61 0.77 -12.32 2.31
N GLY A 62 0.06 -12.38 3.44
CA GLY A 62 -0.47 -13.67 3.89
C GLY A 62 -1.01 -13.76 5.31
N GLU A 63 -0.64 -12.84 6.20
CA GLU A 63 -1.19 -12.83 7.56
C GLU A 63 -2.10 -11.60 7.77
N PRO A 64 -3.33 -11.78 8.29
CA PRO A 64 -4.17 -10.66 8.68
C PRO A 64 -3.51 -9.86 9.80
N LEU A 65 -3.41 -8.54 9.62
CA LEU A 65 -2.90 -7.65 10.67
C LEU A 65 -3.86 -7.65 11.87
N ARG A 66 -3.34 -8.01 13.04
CA ARG A 66 -4.04 -7.89 14.33
C ARG A 66 -3.56 -6.65 15.05
N LEU A 67 -4.42 -6.10 15.92
CA LEU A 67 -4.06 -4.92 16.73
C LEU A 67 -2.86 -5.15 17.66
N ALA A 68 -2.64 -6.41 18.07
CA ALA A 68 -1.49 -6.77 18.90
C ALA A 68 -0.17 -6.78 18.11
N ASP A 69 -0.24 -6.76 16.78
CA ASP A 69 0.92 -6.87 15.90
C ASP A 69 1.60 -5.51 15.66
N VAL A 70 0.91 -4.40 15.99
CA VAL A 70 1.40 -3.04 15.78
C VAL A 70 2.40 -2.67 16.88
N ASP A 71 3.68 -2.87 16.60
CA ASP A 71 4.79 -2.44 17.46
C ASP A 71 5.60 -1.33 16.76
N PRO A 72 5.64 -0.10 17.32
CA PRO A 72 6.42 1.00 16.75
C PRO A 72 7.93 0.88 17.00
N SER A 73 8.40 -0.14 17.72
CA SER A 73 9.80 -0.26 18.15
C SER A 73 10.79 -0.68 17.03
N GLY A 74 10.30 -1.10 15.85
CA GLY A 74 11.09 -1.20 14.61
C GLY A 74 10.98 -2.53 13.87
N PRO A 75 11.57 -2.65 12.66
CA PRO A 75 11.37 -3.79 11.76
C PRO A 75 11.84 -5.15 12.28
N ALA A 76 12.69 -5.16 13.32
CA ALA A 76 13.22 -6.38 13.92
C ALA A 76 12.16 -7.19 14.69
N THR A 77 11.08 -6.56 15.14
CA THR A 77 9.98 -7.19 15.87
C THR A 77 8.69 -7.28 15.06
N ASP A 78 8.69 -6.76 13.82
CA ASP A 78 7.54 -6.78 12.93
C ASP A 78 7.05 -8.23 12.73
N THR A 79 5.75 -8.43 12.95
CA THR A 79 5.04 -9.61 12.44
C THR A 79 5.09 -9.62 10.91
N PRO A 80 4.85 -10.77 10.26
CA PRO A 80 4.77 -10.83 8.79
C PRO A 80 3.84 -9.77 8.19
N ALA A 81 2.67 -9.54 8.82
CA ALA A 81 1.71 -8.52 8.39
C ALA A 81 2.25 -7.09 8.49
N MET A 82 2.90 -6.72 9.60
CA MET A 82 3.51 -5.38 9.75
C MET A 82 4.67 -5.17 8.78
N ARG A 83 5.47 -6.22 8.57
CA ARG A 83 6.59 -6.18 7.64
C ARG A 83 6.13 -5.94 6.21
N HIS A 84 5.07 -6.64 5.78
CA HIS A 84 4.45 -6.41 4.48
C HIS A 84 3.96 -4.96 4.34
N LEU A 85 3.27 -4.41 5.34
CA LEU A 85 2.78 -3.03 5.31
C LEU A 85 3.91 -1.99 5.19
N ARG A 86 5.02 -2.20 5.90
CA ARG A 86 6.20 -1.33 5.84
C ARG A 86 6.79 -1.29 4.44
N TYR A 87 7.02 -2.45 3.83
CA TYR A 87 7.64 -2.50 2.51
C TYR A 87 6.68 -2.14 1.38
N ALA A 88 5.38 -2.39 1.55
CA ALA A 88 4.35 -1.86 0.66
C ALA A 88 4.30 -0.32 0.69
N ARG A 89 4.45 0.31 1.87
CA ARG A 89 4.58 1.77 1.96
C ARG A 89 5.88 2.26 1.34
N ALA A 90 6.99 1.56 1.55
CA ALA A 90 8.27 1.90 0.92
C ALA A 90 8.16 1.88 -0.60
N ALA A 91 7.49 0.88 -1.18
CA ALA A 91 7.23 0.78 -2.61
C ALA A 91 6.39 1.95 -3.14
N ARG A 92 5.27 2.27 -2.49
CA ARG A 92 4.41 3.41 -2.88
C ARG A 92 5.14 4.76 -2.77
N THR A 93 5.92 4.95 -1.71
CA THR A 93 6.75 6.16 -1.54
C THR A 93 7.81 6.26 -2.64
N ALA A 94 8.46 5.14 -2.97
CA ALA A 94 9.44 5.08 -4.06
C ALA A 94 8.81 5.42 -5.42
N LEU A 95 7.61 4.92 -5.72
CA LEU A 95 6.88 5.26 -6.95
C LEU A 95 6.64 6.78 -7.06
N ILE A 96 6.15 7.41 -5.99
CA ILE A 96 5.88 8.84 -5.96
C ILE A 96 7.17 9.66 -6.16
N ASP A 97 8.25 9.29 -5.46
CA ASP A 97 9.53 9.98 -5.60
C ASP A 97 10.10 9.84 -7.01
N LEU A 98 10.08 8.63 -7.57
CA LEU A 98 10.58 8.35 -8.92
C LEU A 98 9.75 9.04 -10.00
N GLU A 99 8.42 9.09 -9.84
CA GLU A 99 7.52 9.81 -10.76
C GLU A 99 7.80 11.30 -10.70
N ARG A 100 7.93 11.86 -9.49
CA ARG A 100 8.26 13.29 -9.28
C ARG A 100 9.63 13.67 -9.87
N GLU A 101 10.59 12.75 -9.82
CA GLU A 101 11.92 12.91 -10.43
C GLU A 101 11.92 12.69 -11.95
N GLY A 102 10.80 12.27 -12.55
CA GLY A 102 10.71 11.96 -13.98
C GLY A 102 11.49 10.70 -14.38
N ARG A 103 11.80 9.82 -13.42
CA ARG A 103 12.49 8.54 -13.65
C ARG A 103 11.52 7.47 -14.17
N ILE A 104 10.27 7.57 -13.76
CA ILE A 104 9.16 6.73 -14.22
C ILE A 104 7.99 7.63 -14.62
N VAL A 105 7.07 7.08 -15.39
CA VAL A 105 5.85 7.76 -15.82
C VAL A 105 4.63 6.88 -15.60
N ALA A 106 3.51 7.48 -15.21
CA ALA A 106 2.23 6.80 -15.22
C ALA A 106 1.79 6.54 -16.67
N VAL A 107 1.31 5.32 -16.95
CA VAL A 107 0.84 4.89 -18.27
C VAL A 107 -0.64 4.49 -18.21
N ALA A 108 -1.24 4.24 -19.38
CA ALA A 108 -2.62 3.79 -19.47
C ALA A 108 -2.81 2.45 -18.76
N GLU A 109 -3.94 2.30 -18.08
CA GLU A 109 -4.37 1.08 -17.41
C GLU A 109 -4.61 -0.04 -18.43
N HIS A 110 -4.23 -1.26 -18.07
CA HIS A 110 -4.57 -2.49 -18.78
C HIS A 110 -5.80 -3.17 -18.15
N PRO A 111 -6.57 -3.94 -18.95
CA PRO A 111 -7.60 -4.83 -18.42
C PRO A 111 -6.97 -5.81 -17.42
N GLY A 112 -7.28 -5.65 -16.13
CA GLY A 112 -6.64 -6.38 -15.02
C GLY A 112 -6.14 -5.46 -13.91
N ASP A 113 -5.81 -4.19 -14.22
CA ASP A 113 -5.39 -3.20 -13.22
C ASP A 113 -6.54 -2.70 -12.32
N ALA A 114 -7.79 -3.05 -12.67
CA ALA A 114 -9.03 -2.52 -12.08
C ALA A 114 -9.76 -3.50 -11.15
N GLU A 115 -9.25 -4.72 -10.91
CA GLU A 115 -9.93 -5.70 -10.02
C GLU A 115 -9.98 -5.23 -8.55
N ALA A 116 -9.12 -4.27 -8.16
CA ALA A 116 -9.21 -3.57 -6.88
C ALA A 116 -10.18 -2.37 -6.98
N ASP A 117 -11.48 -2.67 -6.94
CA ASP A 117 -12.52 -1.65 -6.79
C ASP A 117 -12.23 -0.89 -5.50
N THR A 118 -11.89 0.41 -5.60
CA THR A 118 -11.52 1.21 -4.44
C THR A 118 -12.80 1.58 -3.72
N LEU A 119 -13.36 0.64 -2.96
CA LEU A 119 -14.31 1.00 -1.92
C LEU A 119 -13.51 1.78 -0.89
N THR A 120 -13.50 3.10 -1.03
CA THR A 120 -13.29 4.01 0.10
C THR A 120 -14.36 3.62 1.11
N GLY A 121 -14.03 2.68 2.00
CA GLY A 121 -14.99 2.03 2.89
C GLY A 121 -15.87 3.10 3.50
N GLU A 122 -17.15 3.08 3.12
CA GLU A 122 -18.19 4.05 3.47
C GLU A 122 -17.62 5.29 4.17
N GLN A 123 -16.97 6.17 3.40
CA GLN A 123 -16.69 7.53 3.88
C GLN A 123 -18.06 8.15 4.10
N THR A 124 -18.62 8.00 5.30
CA THR A 124 -19.63 8.93 5.76
C THR A 124 -19.01 10.29 5.59
N ALA A 125 -19.68 11.18 4.86
CA ALA A 125 -19.17 12.44 4.33
C ALA A 125 -18.60 13.45 5.38
N ASP A 126 -18.44 13.03 6.63
CA ASP A 126 -17.88 13.76 7.76
C ASP A 126 -16.39 13.44 8.04
N ASP A 127 -15.79 12.39 7.46
CA ASP A 127 -14.41 11.96 7.78
C ASP A 127 -13.34 12.38 6.75
N ALA A 128 -13.68 13.25 5.80
CA ALA A 128 -12.71 13.80 4.85
C ALA A 128 -11.91 14.95 5.48
N ILE A 129 -10.85 14.64 6.23
CA ILE A 129 -9.81 15.64 6.54
C ILE A 129 -8.88 15.75 5.32
N PRO A 130 -8.79 16.92 4.66
CA PRO A 130 -7.89 17.08 3.52
C PRO A 130 -6.43 17.03 3.99
N GLY A 131 -5.65 16.09 3.45
CA GLY A 131 -4.18 16.09 3.55
C GLY A 131 -3.54 15.13 4.54
N ALA A 132 -4.18 14.01 4.90
CA ALA A 132 -3.57 13.02 5.78
C ALA A 132 -3.20 11.74 5.03
N ASP A 133 -1.90 11.43 4.99
CA ASP A 133 -1.34 10.11 4.70
C ASP A 133 -1.87 9.11 5.74
N GLN A 134 -3.08 8.57 5.53
CA GLN A 134 -3.71 7.64 6.48
C GLN A 134 -3.73 6.22 5.94
N VAL A 135 -3.65 5.26 6.87
CA VAL A 135 -3.94 3.86 6.61
C VAL A 135 -5.31 3.73 5.95
N THR A 136 -5.33 3.28 4.70
CA THR A 136 -6.56 3.05 3.94
C THR A 136 -6.87 1.56 3.99
N ALA A 137 -8.07 1.22 4.46
CA ALA A 137 -8.61 -0.13 4.32
C ALA A 137 -9.43 -0.18 3.04
N THR A 138 -8.98 -0.97 2.07
CA THR A 138 -9.69 -1.26 0.81
C THR A 138 -10.19 -2.69 0.88
N THR A 139 -11.49 -2.91 0.69
CA THR A 139 -12.02 -4.26 0.45
C THR A 139 -11.72 -4.65 -1.00
N GLU A 140 -10.87 -5.65 -1.19
CA GLU A 140 -10.64 -6.25 -2.49
C GLU A 140 -11.72 -7.32 -2.71
N THR A 141 -12.52 -7.14 -3.77
CA THR A 141 -13.57 -8.10 -4.10
C THR A 141 -12.97 -9.15 -5.03
N THR A 142 -12.99 -10.43 -4.64
CA THR A 142 -12.69 -11.55 -5.55
C THR A 142 -13.83 -11.74 -6.57
N GLY A 143 -14.04 -10.75 -7.44
CA GLY A 143 -15.10 -10.72 -8.43
C GLY A 143 -16.54 -10.84 -7.88
N PRO A 144 -17.55 -10.97 -8.76
CA PRO A 144 -18.96 -11.03 -8.36
C PRO A 144 -19.28 -12.19 -7.40
N ALA A 145 -18.58 -13.32 -7.53
CA ALA A 145 -18.79 -14.52 -6.70
C ALA A 145 -18.19 -14.38 -5.28
N GLY A 146 -17.09 -13.65 -5.10
CA GLY A 146 -16.53 -13.31 -3.78
C GLY A 146 -17.48 -12.43 -2.98
N ARG A 147 -18.10 -11.45 -3.64
CA ARG A 147 -19.09 -10.54 -3.04
C ARG A 147 -20.33 -11.26 -2.51
N GLU A 148 -20.88 -12.21 -3.28
CA GLU A 148 -22.08 -12.95 -2.90
C GLU A 148 -21.83 -13.98 -1.78
N SER A 149 -20.57 -14.42 -1.61
CA SER A 149 -20.18 -15.38 -0.56
C SER A 149 -19.69 -14.72 0.73
N GLY A 150 -19.57 -13.38 0.77
CA GLY A 150 -19.03 -12.65 1.92
C GLY A 150 -17.54 -12.86 2.13
N ALA A 151 -16.81 -13.22 1.07
CA ALA A 151 -15.37 -13.42 1.06
C ALA A 151 -14.60 -12.12 0.74
N ASP A 152 -15.17 -10.97 1.08
CA ASP A 152 -14.51 -9.67 0.87
C ASP A 152 -13.25 -9.62 1.75
N GLU A 153 -12.07 -9.56 1.12
CA GLU A 153 -10.80 -9.44 1.85
C GLU A 153 -10.52 -7.96 2.13
N LEU A 154 -10.25 -7.63 3.39
CA LEU A 154 -9.91 -6.27 3.79
C LEU A 154 -8.40 -6.07 3.66
N VAL A 155 -7.97 -5.41 2.59
CA VAL A 155 -6.59 -5.02 2.33
C VAL A 155 -6.29 -3.73 3.07
N LEU A 156 -5.26 -3.74 3.91
CA LEU A 156 -4.76 -2.54 4.57
C LEU A 156 -3.57 -1.99 3.75
N SER A 157 -3.62 -0.70 3.44
CA SER A 157 -2.50 0.05 2.86
C SER A 157 -2.15 1.21 3.77
N SER A 158 -0.87 1.58 3.86
CA SER A 158 -0.39 2.71 4.67
C SER A 158 0.48 3.65 3.84
N GLY A 159 0.55 4.92 4.25
CA GLY A 159 1.25 5.96 3.52
C GLY A 159 0.60 6.41 2.21
N PRO A 160 1.31 7.23 1.43
CA PRO A 160 0.73 7.91 0.28
C PRO A 160 0.41 6.94 -0.86
N GLN A 161 -0.60 7.28 -1.66
CA GLN A 161 -1.02 6.50 -2.83
C GLN A 161 -0.49 7.15 -4.12
N PRO A 162 0.19 6.40 -5.01
CA PRO A 162 0.58 6.89 -6.33
C PRO A 162 -0.65 7.29 -7.14
N ARG A 163 -0.51 8.31 -8.01
CA ARG A 163 -1.64 8.79 -8.82
C ARG A 163 -1.99 7.86 -9.97
N GLY A 164 -0.98 7.29 -10.62
CA GLY A 164 -1.16 6.30 -11.69
C GLY A 164 -1.39 4.91 -11.13
N ARG A 165 -2.13 4.06 -11.82
CA ARG A 165 -2.31 2.64 -11.50
C ARG A 165 -1.25 1.74 -12.12
N ARG A 166 -0.61 2.23 -13.19
CA ARG A 166 0.42 1.52 -13.95
C ARG A 166 1.58 2.46 -14.27
N PHE A 167 2.80 1.95 -14.20
CA PHE A 167 4.03 2.73 -14.41
C PHE A 167 4.96 2.07 -15.42
N ALA A 168 5.74 2.89 -16.10
CA ALA A 168 6.83 2.48 -16.98
C ALA A 168 8.09 3.31 -16.68
N LEU A 169 9.27 2.84 -17.08
CA LEU A 169 10.45 3.68 -17.10
C LEU A 169 10.25 4.86 -18.04
N ALA A 170 10.72 6.04 -17.65
CA ALA A 170 10.77 7.16 -18.56
C ALA A 170 11.77 6.85 -19.69
N THR A 171 11.29 6.88 -20.93
CA THR A 171 12.18 6.90 -22.10
C THR A 171 12.90 8.24 -22.13
N GLY A 172 14.22 8.23 -21.94
CA GLY A 172 15.06 9.43 -22.02
C GLY A 172 15.06 10.09 -23.39
#